data_AF-I1E013-F1
#
_entry.id   AF-I1E013-F1
#
_cell.length_a   1.000
_cell.length_b   1.000
_cell.length_c   1.000
_cell.angle_alpha   90.00
_cell.angle_beta   90.00
_cell.angle_gamma   90.00
#
_symmetry.space_group_name_H-M   'P 1'
#
loop_
_entity.id
_entity.type
_entity.pdbx_description
1 polymer ?
#
loop_
_entity_poly.entity_id
_entity_poly.type
_entity_poly.pdbx_seq_one_letter_code
_entity_poly.pdbx_strand_id
1 'polypeptide(L)'
;MLGLLAGCLYWYLAVPYVTAAATIPVAQPGQPVVCYFWLQNRHLDHFRVGELYQLQHRQQYFTARLVSISYASNRVAEAKLGFELQAPLSTQIQVQQRFKVSIAPDTASGQSLLARFTAATE
;
A
#
# COMPACT_ATOMS: atom_id res chain seq x y z
N MET A 1 28.08 18.76 -12.54
CA MET A 1 26.66 18.82 -12.09
C MET A 1 25.83 17.72 -12.77
N LEU A 2 25.98 16.45 -12.37
CA LEU A 2 25.22 15.32 -12.94
C LEU A 2 24.56 14.41 -11.88
N GLY A 3 24.74 14.70 -10.58
CA GLY A 3 24.22 13.85 -9.50
C GLY A 3 22.80 14.18 -9.04
N LEU A 4 22.29 15.39 -9.31
CA LEU A 4 21.03 15.86 -8.71
C LEU A 4 19.77 15.30 -9.41
N LEU A 5 19.86 15.02 -10.71
CA LEU A 5 18.73 14.48 -11.48
C LEU A 5 18.53 12.97 -11.26
N ALA A 6 19.60 12.23 -10.96
CA ALA A 6 19.51 10.79 -10.70
C ALA A 6 18.85 10.49 -9.34
N GLY A 7 19.10 11.31 -8.32
CA GLY A 7 18.51 11.14 -6.98
C GLY A 7 16.99 11.34 -6.96
N CYS A 8 16.49 12.35 -7.69
CA CYS A 8 15.05 12.59 -7.80
C CYS A 8 14.35 11.46 -8.58
N LEU A 9 14.95 10.96 -9.66
CA LEU A 9 14.31 9.90 -10.47
C LEU A 9 14.20 8.56 -9.71
N TYR A 10 15.19 8.23 -8.88
CA TYR A 10 15.21 6.97 -8.13
C TYR A 10 14.12 6.89 -7.06
N TRP A 11 13.79 8.02 -6.42
CA TRP A 11 12.72 8.10 -5.42
C TRP A 11 11.33 7.90 -6.06
N TYR A 12 11.10 8.50 -7.22
CA TYR A 12 9.83 8.40 -7.95
C TYR A 12 9.61 7.03 -8.63
N LEU A 13 10.68 6.31 -8.99
CA LEU A 13 10.58 5.03 -9.69
C LEU A 13 10.41 3.82 -8.76
N ALA A 14 10.63 3.97 -7.45
CA ALA A 14 10.53 2.87 -6.51
C ALA A 14 9.06 2.62 -6.13
N VAL A 15 8.37 1.89 -7.01
CA VAL A 15 7.04 1.34 -6.75
C VAL A 15 7.04 0.62 -5.39
N PRO A 16 6.17 1.03 -4.44
CA PRO A 16 6.20 0.44 -3.11
C PRO A 16 5.70 -1.01 -3.16
N TYR A 17 6.49 -1.90 -2.55
CA TYR A 17 6.09 -3.28 -2.32
C TYR A 17 5.84 -3.50 -0.84
N VAL A 18 4.74 -4.20 -0.53
CA VAL A 18 4.41 -4.63 0.83
C VAL A 18 4.45 -6.15 0.91
N THR A 19 4.72 -6.69 2.09
CA THR A 19 4.88 -8.13 2.31
C THR A 19 3.90 -8.61 3.37
N ALA A 20 3.11 -9.65 3.08
CA ALA A 20 2.11 -10.15 4.03
C ALA A 20 2.76 -10.56 5.37
N ALA A 21 2.27 -9.96 6.47
CA ALA A 21 2.83 -10.18 7.80
C ALA A 21 2.39 -11.51 8.42
N ALA A 22 1.25 -12.03 7.97
CA ALA A 22 0.69 -13.32 8.37
C ALA A 22 -0.11 -13.91 7.20
N THR A 23 -0.43 -15.19 7.30
CA THR A 23 -1.38 -15.83 6.39
C THR A 23 -2.78 -15.26 6.65
N ILE A 24 -3.43 -14.77 5.60
CA ILE A 24 -4.78 -14.21 5.67
C ILE A 24 -5.72 -15.20 4.97
N PRO A 25 -6.68 -15.78 5.71
CA PRO A 25 -7.64 -16.73 5.13
C PRO A 25 -8.59 -16.02 4.15
N VAL A 26 -9.31 -16.81 3.36
CA VAL A 26 -10.41 -16.33 2.51
C VAL A 26 -11.40 -15.56 3.38
N ALA A 27 -11.70 -14.32 2.99
CA ALA A 27 -12.61 -13.47 3.75
C ALA A 27 -14.05 -13.93 3.55
N GLN A 28 -14.79 -14.17 4.63
CA GLN A 28 -16.22 -14.47 4.54
C GLN A 28 -17.01 -13.18 4.29
N PRO A 29 -18.14 -13.25 3.56
CA PRO A 29 -19.00 -12.09 3.36
C PRO A 29 -19.53 -11.54 4.69
N GLY A 30 -19.54 -10.21 4.85
CA GLY A 30 -20.20 -9.55 5.98
C GLY A 30 -19.31 -9.23 7.19
N GLN A 31 -18.00 -9.54 7.16
CA GLN A 31 -17.07 -9.08 8.19
C GLN A 31 -15.93 -8.25 7.58
N PRO A 32 -15.58 -7.10 8.18
CA PRO A 32 -14.39 -6.36 7.78
C PRO A 32 -13.15 -7.19 8.11
N VAL A 33 -12.36 -7.52 7.09
CA VAL A 33 -11.10 -8.24 7.27
C VAL A 33 -9.96 -7.25 7.20
N VAL A 34 -9.24 -7.11 8.31
CA VAL A 34 -8.02 -6.31 8.40
C VAL A 34 -6.81 -7.20 8.18
N CYS A 35 -6.09 -6.91 7.11
CA CYS A 35 -4.89 -7.59 6.67
C CYS A 35 -3.66 -6.78 7.06
N TYR A 36 -2.59 -7.44 7.51
CA TYR A 36 -1.37 -6.76 7.90
C TYR A 36 -0.22 -7.05 6.95
N PHE A 37 0.52 -6.02 6.59
CA PHE A 37 1.68 -6.11 5.71
C PHE A 37 2.86 -5.31 6.25
N TRP A 38 4.07 -5.78 5.99
CA TRP A 38 5.31 -5.07 6.23
C TRP A 38 5.66 -4.20 5.02
N LEU A 39 6.06 -2.96 5.30
CA LEU A 39 6.56 -1.99 4.34
C LEU A 39 7.94 -1.52 4.81
N GLN A 40 8.89 -1.36 3.89
CA GLN A 40 10.15 -0.68 4.21
C GLN A 40 9.91 0.81 4.47
N ASN A 41 10.49 1.34 5.56
CA ASN A 41 10.23 2.72 6.00
C ASN A 41 10.52 3.79 4.94
N ARG A 42 11.45 3.55 4.00
CA ARG A 42 11.75 4.46 2.90
C ARG A 42 10.56 4.75 1.96
N HIS A 43 9.52 3.92 1.99
CA HIS A 43 8.33 4.08 1.16
C HIS A 43 7.14 4.60 1.97
N LEU A 44 7.31 4.90 3.25
CA LEU A 44 6.21 5.22 4.16
C LEU A 44 5.45 6.48 3.72
N ASP A 45 6.15 7.46 3.16
CA ASP A 45 5.57 8.73 2.71
C ASP A 45 4.52 8.56 1.58
N HIS A 46 4.45 7.38 0.97
CA HIS A 46 3.46 7.03 -0.05
C HIS A 46 2.12 6.60 0.57
N PHE A 47 2.06 6.43 1.89
CA PHE A 47 0.94 5.84 2.61
C PHE A 47 0.27 6.85 3.55
N ARG A 48 -1.05 6.99 3.45
CA ARG A 48 -1.86 7.83 4.33
C ARG A 48 -3.05 7.03 4.83
N VAL A 49 -3.29 7.09 6.14
CA VAL A 49 -4.44 6.42 6.76
C VAL A 49 -5.73 7.04 6.19
N GLY A 50 -6.70 6.18 5.87
CA GLY A 50 -7.97 6.55 5.24
C GLY A 50 -7.98 6.41 3.72
N GLU A 51 -6.83 6.37 3.05
CA GLU A 51 -6.76 6.25 1.58
C GLU A 51 -6.99 4.82 1.09
N LEU A 52 -7.47 4.72 -0.15
CA LEU A 52 -7.66 3.46 -0.86
C LEU A 52 -6.42 3.12 -1.70
N TYR A 53 -6.00 1.86 -1.59
CA TYR A 53 -4.88 1.31 -2.31
C TYR A 53 -5.30 0.04 -3.05
N GLN A 54 -4.71 -0.16 -4.22
CA GLN A 54 -4.81 -1.39 -4.95
C GLN A 54 -3.56 -2.23 -4.68
N LEU A 55 -3.76 -3.44 -4.17
CA LEU A 55 -2.70 -4.40 -3.91
C LEU A 55 -2.74 -5.46 -5.02
N GLN A 56 -1.59 -5.66 -5.67
CA GLN A 56 -1.44 -6.58 -6.80
C GLN A 56 -0.36 -7.62 -6.51
N HIS A 57 -0.71 -8.89 -6.70
CA HIS A 57 0.26 -9.98 -6.78
C HIS A 57 -0.14 -10.94 -7.89
N ARG A 58 0.72 -11.07 -8.91
CA ARG A 58 0.43 -11.88 -10.11
C ARG A 58 -0.90 -11.43 -10.75
N GLN A 59 -1.89 -12.32 -10.81
CA GLN A 59 -3.22 -12.07 -11.36
C GLN A 59 -4.25 -11.69 -10.28
N GLN A 60 -3.84 -11.58 -9.02
CA GLN A 60 -4.70 -11.18 -7.91
C GLN A 60 -4.65 -9.67 -7.74
N TYR A 61 -5.84 -9.06 -7.65
CA TYR A 61 -6.03 -7.64 -7.42
C TYR A 61 -7.11 -7.47 -6.36
N PHE A 62 -6.85 -6.65 -5.35
CA PHE A 62 -7.88 -6.24 -4.42
C PHE A 62 -7.65 -4.81 -3.95
N THR A 63 -8.75 -4.13 -3.65
CA THR A 63 -8.76 -2.78 -3.12
C THR A 63 -8.91 -2.86 -1.61
N ALA A 64 -8.05 -2.12 -0.90
CA ALA A 64 -8.10 -2.04 0.55
C ALA A 64 -7.86 -0.60 1.02
N ARG A 65 -8.52 -0.24 2.12
CA ARG A 65 -8.31 1.04 2.80
C ARG A 65 -7.22 0.89 3.82
N LEU A 66 -6.25 1.80 3.84
CA LEU A 66 -5.26 1.82 4.91
C LEU A 66 -5.93 2.33 6.19
N VAL A 67 -5.96 1.53 7.25
CA VAL A 67 -6.60 1.87 8.53
C VAL A 67 -5.61 2.11 9.66
N SER A 68 -4.39 1.59 9.55
CA SER A 68 -3.37 1.79 10.58
C SER A 68 -1.95 1.70 10.03
N ILE A 69 -1.05 2.46 10.64
CA ILE A 69 0.40 2.32 10.48
C ILE A 69 0.97 2.14 11.89
N SER A 70 1.73 1.08 12.11
CA SER A 70 2.35 0.78 13.40
C SER A 70 3.80 0.35 13.24
N TYR A 71 4.61 0.56 14.27
CA TYR A 71 6.03 0.19 14.27
C TYR A 71 6.26 -0.98 15.21
N ALA A 72 7.18 -1.87 14.85
CA ALA A 72 7.56 -3.01 15.68
C ALA A 72 9.02 -2.87 16.10
N SER A 73 9.29 -3.01 17.40
CA SER A 73 10.64 -2.86 17.98
C SER A 73 11.64 -3.87 17.41
N ASN A 74 11.17 -5.05 17.01
CA ASN A 74 11.99 -6.09 16.38
C ASN A 74 12.17 -5.94 14.85
N ARG A 75 11.57 -4.91 14.23
CA ARG A 75 11.67 -4.60 12.79
C ARG A 75 11.80 -3.09 12.55
N VAL A 76 12.86 -2.50 13.08
CA VAL A 76 13.11 -1.04 13.04
C VAL A 76 13.19 -0.42 11.63
N ALA A 77 13.49 -1.20 10.59
CA ALA A 77 13.53 -0.72 9.21
C ALA A 77 12.19 -0.82 8.48
N GLU A 78 11.16 -1.37 9.14
CA GLU A 78 9.85 -1.65 8.54
C GLU A 78 8.70 -1.09 9.40
N ALA A 79 7.64 -0.71 8.72
CA ALA A 79 6.36 -0.36 9.30
C ALA A 79 5.34 -1.46 8.99
N LYS A 80 4.46 -1.73 9.93
CA LYS A 80 3.30 -2.61 9.77
C LYS A 80 2.10 -1.79 9.34
N LEU A 81 1.65 -2.02 8.12
CA LEU A 81 0.45 -1.44 7.56
C LEU A 81 -0.75 -2.36 7.81
N GLY A 82 -1.84 -1.81 8.31
CA GLY A 82 -3.13 -2.49 8.43
C GLY A 82 -4.08 -2.01 7.34
N PHE A 83 -4.56 -2.95 6.52
CA PHE A 83 -5.43 -2.69 5.39
C PHE A 83 -6.77 -3.39 5.59
N GLU A 84 -7.86 -2.62 5.56
CA GLU A 84 -9.22 -3.15 5.56
C GLU A 84 -9.68 -3.41 4.12
N LEU A 85 -10.02 -4.67 3.83
CA LEU A 85 -10.47 -5.06 2.50
C LEU A 85 -11.83 -4.44 2.17
N GLN A 86 -11.96 -3.87 0.97
CA GLN A 86 -13.23 -3.32 0.50
C GLN A 86 -14.15 -4.38 -0.15
N ALA A 87 -13.60 -5.55 -0.46
CA ALA A 87 -14.34 -6.70 -0.98
C ALA A 87 -13.73 -8.00 -0.42
N PRO A 88 -14.52 -9.09 -0.33
CA PRO A 88 -14.01 -10.37 0.12
C PRO A 88 -12.85 -10.86 -0.74
N LEU A 89 -11.78 -11.33 -0.10
CA LEU A 89 -10.70 -12.06 -0.76
C LEU A 89 -11.23 -13.41 -1.25
N SER A 90 -11.20 -13.63 -2.57
CA SER A 90 -11.53 -14.91 -3.20
C SER A 90 -10.44 -15.97 -3.05
N THR A 91 -9.25 -15.57 -2.60
CA THR A 91 -8.06 -16.43 -2.48
C THR A 91 -7.28 -16.09 -1.22
N GLN A 92 -6.69 -17.12 -0.61
CA GLN A 92 -5.85 -16.96 0.57
C GLN A 92 -4.56 -16.19 0.23
N ILE A 93 -4.14 -15.28 1.12
CA ILE A 93 -2.82 -14.63 1.04
C ILE A 93 -1.88 -15.38 1.96
N GLN A 94 -0.74 -15.80 1.43
CA GLN A 94 0.29 -16.48 2.20
C GLN A 94 1.20 -15.49 2.90
N VAL A 95 1.73 -15.86 4.06
CA VAL A 95 2.79 -15.10 4.73
C VAL A 95 3.98 -14.87 3.77
N GLN A 96 4.63 -13.72 3.87
CA GLN A 96 5.75 -13.31 3.00
C GLN A 96 5.41 -13.11 1.52
N GLN A 97 4.15 -13.26 1.12
CA GLN A 97 3.71 -12.91 -0.23
C GLN A 97 3.86 -11.41 -0.45
N ARG A 98 4.49 -11.03 -1.58
CA ARG A 98 4.82 -9.64 -1.91
C ARG A 98 3.78 -9.04 -2.84
N PHE A 99 3.26 -7.88 -2.48
CA PHE A 99 2.28 -7.14 -3.27
C PHE A 99 2.88 -5.84 -3.75
N LYS A 100 2.71 -5.56 -5.03
CA LYS A 100 2.86 -4.21 -5.57
C LYS A 100 1.69 -3.38 -5.07
N VAL A 101 1.96 -2.18 -4.59
CA VAL A 101 0.92 -1.26 -4.13
C VAL A 101 0.87 -0.03 -5.01
N SER A 102 -0.34 0.37 -5.38
CA SER A 102 -0.62 1.63 -6.06
C SER A 102 -1.82 2.31 -5.40
N ILE A 103 -1.91 3.62 -5.53
CA ILE A 103 -3.12 4.36 -5.12
C ILE A 103 -4.27 3.85 -5.99
N ALA A 104 -5.39 3.48 -5.37
CA ALA A 104 -6.59 3.13 -6.11
C ALA A 104 -7.20 4.42 -6.69
N PRO A 105 -7.65 4.43 -7.95
CA PRO A 105 -8.35 5.58 -8.50
C PRO A 105 -9.59 5.84 -7.64
N ASP A 106 -9.68 7.03 -7.06
CA ASP A 106 -10.85 7.43 -6.27
C ASP A 106 -12.03 7.57 -7.23
N THR A 107 -12.93 6.59 -7.23
CA THR A 107 -14.17 6.65 -8.00
C THR A 107 -15.13 7.73 -7.49
N ALA A 108 -14.89 8.31 -6.30
CA ALA A 108 -15.78 9.30 -5.71
C ALA A 108 -15.44 10.77 -6.05
N SER A 109 -14.23 11.09 -6.49
CA SER A 109 -13.81 12.49 -6.65
C SER A 109 -13.39 12.92 -8.05
N GLY A 110 -13.23 12.02 -9.02
CA GLY A 110 -12.88 12.40 -10.40
C GLY A 110 -11.58 13.19 -10.53
N GLN A 111 -10.80 13.32 -9.45
CA GLN A 111 -9.54 14.03 -9.47
C GLN A 111 -8.45 13.06 -9.89
N SER A 112 -8.05 13.22 -11.15
CA SER A 112 -6.86 12.60 -11.73
C SER A 112 -5.70 12.66 -10.74
N LEU A 113 -4.92 11.58 -10.64
CA LEU A 113 -3.67 11.49 -9.86
C LEU A 113 -2.75 12.71 -10.11
N LEU A 114 -2.84 13.34 -11.29
CA LEU A 114 -2.16 14.58 -11.65
C LEU A 114 -2.52 15.78 -10.75
N ALA A 115 -3.78 15.93 -10.32
CA ALA A 115 -4.22 17.06 -9.50
C ALA A 115 -3.66 17.03 -8.07
N ARG A 116 -3.35 15.83 -7.55
CA ARG A 116 -2.81 15.67 -6.19
C ARG A 116 -1.32 16.00 -6.08
N PHE A 117 -0.58 15.96 -7.19
CA PHE A 117 0.84 16.32 -7.21
C PHE A 117 1.09 17.82 -7.38
N THR A 118 0.14 18.57 -7.96
CA THR A 118 0.28 20.03 -8.12
C THR A 118 0.07 20.80 -6.82
N ALA A 119 -0.67 20.24 -5.86
CA ALA A 119 -0.97 20.89 -4.58
C ALA A 119 0.16 20.79 -3.52
N ALA A 120 1.27 20.12 -3.82
CA ALA A 120 2.40 19.97 -2.91
C ALA A 120 3.60 20.89 -3.25
N THR A 121 3.40 21.86 -4.14
CA THR A 121 4.45 22.78 -4.65
C THR A 121 4.19 24.26 -4.34
N GLU A 122 3.33 24.58 -3.37
CA GLU A 122 3.22 25.95 -2.84
C GLU A 122 3.95 26.11 -1.51
#